data_AF-A0A0C9W0V0-F1
#
_entry.id   AF-A0A0C9W0V0-F1
#
_cell.length_a   1.000
_cell.length_b   1.000
_cell.length_c   1.000
_cell.angle_alpha   90.00
_cell.angle_beta   90.00
_cell.angle_gamma   90.00
#
_symmetry.space_group_name_H-M   'P 1'
#
loop_
_entity.id
_entity.type
_entity.pdbx_description
1 polymer ?
#
loop_
_entity_poly.entity_id
_entity_poly.type
_entity_poly.pdbx_seq_one_letter_code
_entity_poly.pdbx_strand_id
1 'polypeptide(L)'
;MVGRSFELATPSSHSQRNHIQTAHATEQRTHLSFPNETVGESSGSVNNLRRHRDSSPLGGMTHFSDSDLDSILCTNTDVPSSDNLLMLNSDPVDNSPTRPGNTQTPAQTMHRLGATVSQLDPHQPSTPAPSSDDPFHFLEEPWKVSQGIEIIPGRALLLLLPWHNNQTLNILSIYAPNPHTENEAFWTNLHQKWTQDGLPFVHVLLGDFNLVEDGIDCLPAHDNPIGPREALSKFKALFTLLDGWCHENPGTIAHTWHQCRWDLHLGLDRIYINSENFKHSCNWSISPTPIDTDHDLVNVRIFNTAMPYVGRGQWTIPLFTLQDKKIMDVICDKGMTCLKEIELLSKTNPAAIQHKYKTFKDDLINTFCNYAKKHIPMVDNKIDHKISQLKDVLQSDQNETEKAILASELKEDIRSLERKRHLKSQQLTSVKFTLKDETLDPDWLRRGKEPKPRAQTKSPNQETQ
;
A
#
# COMPACT_ATOMS: atom_id res chain seq x y z
N MET A 1 21.01 -39.96 -48.08
CA MET A 1 21.92 -40.84 -48.85
C MET A 1 23.25 -40.10 -49.00
N VAL A 2 24.32 -40.67 -48.41
CA VAL A 2 25.77 -40.47 -48.68
C VAL A 2 26.31 -39.02 -48.62
N GLY A 3 27.29 -38.62 -47.82
CA GLY A 3 28.32 -39.30 -47.02
C GLY A 3 29.70 -38.66 -47.25
N ARG A 4 30.56 -38.69 -46.21
CA ARG A 4 32.01 -38.30 -46.09
C ARG A 4 32.23 -36.89 -45.50
N SER A 5 32.81 -36.66 -44.30
CA SER A 5 33.95 -37.23 -43.52
C SER A 5 35.34 -36.80 -43.99
N PHE A 6 36.15 -36.27 -43.05
CA PHE A 6 37.63 -36.30 -42.82
C PHE A 6 38.03 -34.98 -42.12
N GLU A 7 38.31 -34.93 -40.80
CA GLU A 7 39.48 -35.35 -40.00
C GLU A 7 40.61 -34.30 -39.86
N LEU A 8 40.77 -33.84 -38.61
CA LEU A 8 41.96 -33.58 -37.78
C LEU A 8 43.34 -33.33 -38.41
N ALA A 9 44.02 -32.26 -37.94
CA ALA A 9 45.41 -32.31 -37.47
C ALA A 9 45.82 -31.06 -36.66
N THR A 10 46.31 -31.27 -35.44
CA THR A 10 47.27 -30.41 -34.73
C THR A 10 48.68 -31.00 -34.88
N PRO A 11 49.75 -30.19 -34.76
CA PRO A 11 50.68 -30.32 -33.62
C PRO A 11 51.25 -28.95 -33.13
N SER A 12 51.41 -28.69 -31.81
CA SER A 12 52.63 -28.83 -30.96
C SER A 12 53.94 -28.28 -31.57
N SER A 13 54.93 -27.68 -30.91
CA SER A 13 55.26 -27.13 -29.58
C SER A 13 56.75 -26.68 -29.69
N HIS A 14 57.23 -25.71 -28.89
CA HIS A 14 58.62 -25.46 -28.41
C HIS A 14 58.69 -23.98 -27.96
N SER A 15 58.98 -23.57 -26.72
CA SER A 15 60.00 -23.87 -25.70
C SER A 15 61.05 -22.75 -25.59
N GLN A 16 61.40 -22.44 -24.32
CA GLN A 16 62.51 -21.60 -23.79
C GLN A 16 62.19 -20.12 -23.51
N ARG A 17 62.64 -19.47 -22.41
CA ARG A 17 63.14 -19.78 -21.05
C ARG A 17 63.64 -18.42 -20.48
N ASN A 18 63.40 -18.17 -19.19
CA ASN A 18 64.11 -17.24 -18.27
C ASN A 18 63.95 -15.72 -18.55
N HIS A 19 63.75 -14.82 -17.58
CA HIS A 19 64.49 -14.64 -16.33
C HIS A 19 63.69 -13.92 -15.23
N ILE A 20 64.08 -14.24 -14.00
CA ILE A 20 63.73 -13.67 -12.69
C ILE A 20 64.33 -12.28 -12.51
N GLN A 21 63.59 -11.34 -11.89
CA GLN A 21 64.15 -10.48 -10.82
C GLN A 21 63.06 -9.83 -9.93
N THR A 22 63.17 -10.14 -8.64
CA THR A 22 62.55 -9.57 -7.44
C THR A 22 63.23 -8.27 -6.99
N ALA A 23 62.46 -7.31 -6.44
CA ALA A 23 62.78 -6.44 -5.28
C ALA A 23 61.55 -5.53 -5.00
N HIS A 24 60.82 -5.67 -3.89
CA HIS A 24 61.02 -5.08 -2.54
C HIS A 24 60.99 -3.53 -2.43
N ALA A 25 59.90 -3.08 -1.77
CA ALA A 25 59.74 -2.01 -0.76
C ALA A 25 60.10 -0.54 -1.09
N THR A 26 59.20 0.40 -0.74
CA THR A 26 59.37 1.40 0.35
C THR A 26 58.16 2.35 0.42
N GLU A 27 57.63 2.54 1.63
CA GLU A 27 56.64 3.57 2.03
C GLU A 27 57.19 4.99 1.86
N GLN A 28 56.37 5.97 1.44
CA GLN A 28 56.45 7.34 1.98
C GLN A 28 55.09 8.04 2.04
N ARG A 29 54.78 8.45 3.26
CA ARG A 29 53.79 9.44 3.72
C ARG A 29 54.18 10.84 3.22
N THR A 30 53.24 11.61 2.68
CA THR A 30 53.34 13.08 2.66
C THR A 30 51.99 13.74 2.96
N HIS A 31 52.04 14.62 3.95
CA HIS A 31 51.01 15.57 4.37
C HIS A 31 50.70 16.58 3.25
N LEU A 32 49.43 16.97 3.10
CA LEU A 32 49.04 18.21 2.44
C LEU A 32 48.08 19.02 3.31
N SER A 33 48.43 20.29 3.41
CA SER A 33 47.96 21.29 4.38
C SER A 33 46.76 22.09 3.90
N PHE A 34 46.00 22.60 4.86
CA PHE A 34 44.98 23.65 4.72
C PHE A 34 45.57 25.00 4.30
N PRO A 35 44.81 25.87 3.62
CA PRO A 35 45.02 27.31 3.67
C PRO A 35 44.09 27.97 4.71
N ASN A 36 44.68 28.92 5.42
CA ASN A 36 44.10 29.81 6.41
C ASN A 36 44.09 31.21 5.76
N GLU A 37 42.96 31.90 5.73
CA GLU A 37 42.93 33.35 5.50
C GLU A 37 42.10 34.07 6.57
N THR A 38 42.77 35.08 7.09
CA THR A 38 42.48 36.08 8.13
C THR A 38 41.34 37.04 7.81
N VAL A 39 40.73 37.63 8.86
CA VAL A 39 40.39 39.05 9.13
C VAL A 39 39.37 38.99 10.30
N GLY A 40 39.44 39.71 11.43
CA GLY A 40 40.03 40.99 11.81
C GLY A 40 38.95 41.73 12.64
N GLU A 41 39.20 41.94 13.93
CA GLU A 41 38.34 42.72 14.84
C GLU A 41 38.37 44.22 14.48
N SER A 42 37.23 44.94 14.60
CA SER A 42 37.14 46.20 15.37
C SER A 42 35.74 46.85 15.32
N SER A 43 35.21 47.14 16.51
CA SER A 43 34.38 48.28 16.96
C SER A 43 33.58 49.16 15.98
N GLY A 44 32.33 49.46 16.35
CA GLY A 44 31.61 50.64 15.84
C GLY A 44 30.13 50.71 16.23
N SER A 45 29.79 51.61 17.15
CA SER A 45 28.45 51.91 17.67
C SER A 45 27.62 52.82 16.73
N VAL A 46 26.32 52.94 17.05
CA VAL A 46 25.41 54.11 16.84
C VAL A 46 24.23 53.97 15.82
N ASN A 47 23.05 53.70 16.43
CA ASN A 47 21.72 54.35 16.31
C ASN A 47 20.81 54.35 15.05
N ASN A 48 19.52 54.17 15.41
CA ASN A 48 18.24 54.61 14.82
C ASN A 48 17.70 53.74 13.66
N LEU A 49 16.43 53.29 13.63
CA LEU A 49 15.20 53.99 13.95
C LEU A 49 14.03 53.01 14.29
N ARG A 50 13.22 53.42 15.27
CA ARG A 50 11.85 52.98 15.62
C ARG A 50 10.92 52.74 14.41
N ARG A 51 10.04 51.73 14.53
CA ARG A 51 8.56 51.92 14.45
C ARG A 51 7.78 50.82 15.18
N HIS A 52 6.72 51.29 15.83
CA HIS A 52 5.79 50.64 16.77
C HIS A 52 4.71 49.77 16.10
N ARG A 53 4.04 49.00 16.98
CA ARG A 53 2.66 48.45 16.97
C ARG A 53 2.58 46.94 16.72
N ASP A 54 1.72 46.17 17.36
CA ASP A 54 0.82 46.32 18.50
C ASP A 54 0.42 44.90 18.94
N SER A 55 -0.06 44.82 20.17
CA SER A 55 -0.40 43.65 20.97
C SER A 55 -1.75 42.95 20.66
N SER A 56 -1.75 41.62 20.86
CA SER A 56 -2.84 40.74 21.37
C SER A 56 -3.95 40.24 20.43
N PRO A 57 -4.71 39.15 20.76
CA PRO A 57 -4.47 38.09 21.78
C PRO A 57 -4.59 36.63 21.28
N LEU A 58 -4.04 35.73 22.11
CA LEU A 58 -4.27 34.29 22.14
C LEU A 58 -5.77 33.94 22.30
N GLY A 59 -6.31 33.14 21.38
CA GLY A 59 -7.61 32.48 21.51
C GLY A 59 -7.44 31.09 22.11
N GLY A 60 -8.18 30.82 23.19
CA GLY A 60 -8.08 29.61 24.00
C GLY A 60 -8.49 28.33 23.28
N MET A 61 -7.69 27.28 23.49
CA MET A 61 -8.08 25.90 23.25
C MET A 61 -9.02 25.46 24.37
N THR A 62 -10.23 25.07 24.01
CA THR A 62 -11.16 24.38 24.90
C THR A 62 -10.68 22.95 25.10
N HIS A 63 -10.35 22.60 26.34
CA HIS A 63 -10.20 21.21 26.77
C HIS A 63 -11.55 20.50 26.62
N PHE A 64 -11.60 19.45 25.80
CA PHE A 64 -12.69 18.49 25.80
C PHE A 64 -12.32 17.35 26.76
N SER A 65 -13.18 17.07 27.73
CA SER A 65 -13.06 15.95 28.67
C SER A 65 -13.55 14.65 28.04
N ASP A 66 -12.95 13.52 28.44
CA ASP A 66 -13.28 12.17 27.97
C ASP A 66 -14.73 11.72 28.26
N SER A 67 -15.51 12.50 29.01
CA SER A 67 -16.86 12.17 29.47
C SER A 67 -17.98 12.29 28.44
N ASP A 68 -17.77 13.01 27.33
CA ASP A 68 -18.84 13.23 26.32
C ASP A 68 -18.99 12.05 25.33
N LEU A 69 -18.04 11.11 25.34
CA LEU A 69 -17.95 10.00 24.38
C LEU A 69 -18.72 8.74 24.81
N ASP A 70 -19.00 8.54 26.10
CA ASP A 70 -19.71 7.35 26.59
C ASP A 70 -21.23 7.39 26.32
N SER A 71 -21.79 8.56 26.03
CA SER A 71 -23.24 8.71 25.78
C SER A 71 -23.71 8.19 24.42
N ILE A 72 -22.79 7.85 23.51
CA ILE A 72 -23.09 7.30 22.18
C ILE A 72 -22.82 5.77 22.12
N LEU A 73 -22.28 5.18 23.20
CA LEU A 73 -21.63 3.85 23.13
C LEU A 73 -22.23 2.72 23.98
N CYS A 74 -23.38 2.91 24.67
CA CYS A 74 -23.91 1.86 25.55
C CYS A 74 -25.31 1.36 25.16
N THR A 75 -25.37 0.14 24.59
CA THR A 75 -26.50 -0.79 24.82
C THR A 75 -25.99 -2.20 25.11
N ASN A 76 -26.05 -2.54 26.40
CA ASN A 76 -26.29 -3.85 27.04
C ASN A 76 -25.69 -5.13 26.44
N THR A 77 -24.74 -5.72 27.17
CA THR A 77 -24.77 -7.15 27.52
C THR A 77 -24.17 -7.35 28.91
N ASP A 78 -25.02 -7.78 29.85
CA ASP A 78 -24.65 -8.26 31.18
C ASP A 78 -23.97 -9.64 31.10
N VAL A 79 -22.87 -9.82 31.83
CA VAL A 79 -22.34 -11.14 32.22
C VAL A 79 -21.92 -11.06 33.70
N PRO A 80 -22.34 -12.01 34.56
CA PRO A 80 -22.10 -11.91 35.99
C PRO A 80 -20.69 -12.35 36.39
N SER A 81 -20.24 -11.79 37.51
CA SER A 81 -18.98 -12.08 38.17
C SER A 81 -18.97 -13.45 38.86
N SER A 82 -17.77 -14.01 38.98
CA SER A 82 -17.39 -14.77 40.16
C SER A 82 -15.88 -14.72 40.35
N ASP A 83 -15.48 -14.11 41.46
CA ASP A 83 -14.17 -14.26 42.07
C ASP A 83 -13.91 -15.72 42.45
N ASN A 84 -12.68 -16.20 42.26
CA ASN A 84 -11.98 -16.94 43.31
C ASN A 84 -10.47 -16.97 43.06
N LEU A 85 -9.79 -16.38 44.03
CA LEU A 85 -8.36 -16.37 44.31
C LEU A 85 -7.87 -17.79 44.66
N LEU A 86 -6.71 -18.21 44.15
CA LEU A 86 -5.72 -19.00 44.90
C LEU A 86 -4.38 -19.04 44.16
N MET A 87 -3.34 -18.55 44.85
CA MET A 87 -1.94 -18.70 44.49
C MET A 87 -1.46 -20.14 44.70
N LEU A 88 -0.72 -20.71 43.75
CA LEU A 88 0.37 -21.64 44.02
C LEU A 88 1.44 -21.57 42.92
N ASN A 89 2.70 -21.43 43.38
CA ASN A 89 3.94 -21.55 42.61
C ASN A 89 4.09 -22.94 41.98
N SER A 90 4.74 -23.01 40.81
CA SER A 90 5.85 -23.91 40.42
C SER A 90 5.78 -24.17 38.91
N ASP A 91 6.89 -23.90 38.21
CA ASP A 91 7.11 -24.30 36.82
C ASP A 91 6.92 -25.81 36.63
N PRO A 92 6.44 -26.23 35.45
CA PRO A 92 7.32 -27.08 34.66
C PRO A 92 7.30 -26.79 33.15
N VAL A 93 8.44 -27.14 32.54
CA VAL A 93 8.71 -27.31 31.11
C VAL A 93 7.51 -27.91 30.36
N ASP A 94 6.91 -27.16 29.44
CA ASP A 94 5.85 -27.64 28.56
C ASP A 94 6.36 -27.83 27.12
N ASN A 95 6.48 -29.10 26.74
CA ASN A 95 6.63 -29.58 25.37
C ASN A 95 5.22 -29.84 24.80
N SER A 96 4.50 -28.78 24.41
CA SER A 96 3.21 -28.90 23.72
C SER A 96 3.35 -28.62 22.21
N PRO A 97 2.65 -29.39 21.35
CA PRO A 97 2.83 -29.33 19.90
C PRO A 97 2.25 -28.02 19.34
N THR A 98 3.00 -27.40 18.43
CA THR A 98 2.59 -26.22 17.69
C THR A 98 1.22 -26.42 17.04
N ARG A 99 0.29 -25.53 17.39
CA ARG A 99 -1.02 -25.39 16.75
C ARG A 99 -0.79 -25.16 15.24
N PRO A 100 -1.47 -25.87 14.33
CA PRO A 100 -1.33 -25.57 12.90
C PRO A 100 -1.88 -24.17 12.67
N GLY A 101 -0.98 -23.22 12.43
CA GLY A 101 -1.37 -21.91 11.92
C GLY A 101 -2.11 -22.11 10.60
N ASN A 102 -3.24 -21.42 10.44
CA ASN A 102 -3.93 -21.30 9.17
C ASN A 102 -2.95 -20.69 8.15
N THR A 103 -2.24 -21.55 7.43
CA THR A 103 -1.25 -21.15 6.43
C THR A 103 -2.03 -20.65 5.23
N GLN A 104 -2.14 -19.33 5.09
CA GLN A 104 -2.68 -18.73 3.88
C GLN A 104 -1.73 -19.04 2.73
N THR A 105 -2.23 -19.76 1.74
CA THR A 105 -1.47 -20.02 0.51
C THR A 105 -1.36 -18.73 -0.31
N PRO A 106 -0.32 -18.55 -1.15
CA PRO A 106 -0.24 -17.46 -2.12
C PRO A 106 -1.48 -17.37 -3.01
N ALA A 107 -2.15 -18.50 -3.29
CA ALA A 107 -3.43 -18.52 -4.00
C ALA A 107 -4.56 -17.85 -3.19
N GLN A 108 -4.61 -18.03 -1.86
CA GLN A 108 -5.55 -17.34 -0.97
C GLN A 108 -5.19 -15.85 -0.78
N THR A 109 -3.90 -15.53 -0.71
CA THR A 109 -3.39 -14.15 -0.71
C THR A 109 -3.74 -13.44 -2.02
N MET A 110 -3.67 -14.14 -3.17
CA MET A 110 -3.97 -13.59 -4.49
C MET A 110 -5.46 -13.53 -4.83
N HIS A 111 -6.28 -14.47 -4.34
CA HIS A 111 -7.74 -14.33 -4.41
C HIS A 111 -8.24 -13.11 -3.60
N ARG A 112 -7.51 -12.73 -2.55
CA ARG A 112 -7.73 -11.48 -1.81
C ARG A 112 -7.10 -10.27 -2.51
N LEU A 113 -5.90 -10.36 -3.08
CA LEU A 113 -5.32 -9.30 -3.92
C LEU A 113 -6.15 -9.04 -5.18
N GLY A 114 -6.85 -10.00 -5.77
CA GLY A 114 -7.82 -9.74 -6.84
C GLY A 114 -9.00 -8.87 -6.37
N ALA A 115 -9.38 -8.99 -5.09
CA ALA A 115 -10.33 -8.08 -4.44
C ALA A 115 -9.70 -6.73 -4.05
N THR A 116 -8.39 -6.67 -3.79
CA THR A 116 -7.65 -5.44 -3.45
C THR A 116 -7.15 -4.65 -4.68
N VAL A 117 -6.87 -5.31 -5.80
CA VAL A 117 -6.67 -4.71 -7.14
C VAL A 117 -7.95 -4.03 -7.62
N SER A 118 -9.09 -4.34 -6.96
CA SER A 118 -10.37 -3.68 -7.14
C SER A 118 -10.68 -2.60 -6.09
N GLN A 119 -9.77 -2.28 -5.16
CA GLN A 119 -9.87 -1.02 -4.42
C GLN A 119 -9.35 0.12 -5.30
N LEU A 120 -10.18 0.47 -6.29
CA LEU A 120 -10.36 1.87 -6.62
C LEU A 120 -10.53 2.60 -5.28
N ASP A 121 -9.76 3.67 -5.12
CA ASP A 121 -9.83 4.59 -3.99
C ASP A 121 -11.29 4.71 -3.50
N PRO A 122 -11.63 4.63 -2.19
CA PRO A 122 -12.99 4.94 -1.73
C PRO A 122 -13.43 6.37 -2.11
N HIS A 123 -12.51 7.21 -2.60
CA HIS A 123 -12.75 8.49 -3.25
C HIS A 123 -12.93 8.45 -4.79
N GLN A 124 -12.92 7.27 -5.43
CA GLN A 124 -13.23 7.10 -6.85
C GLN A 124 -14.72 6.74 -7.06
N PRO A 125 -15.50 7.63 -7.71
CA PRO A 125 -16.91 7.39 -7.98
C PRO A 125 -17.12 6.55 -9.24
N SER A 126 -18.17 5.73 -9.22
CA SER A 126 -18.67 4.94 -10.34
C SER A 126 -18.92 5.79 -11.59
N THR A 127 -18.57 5.25 -12.76
CA THR A 127 -18.74 5.87 -14.08
C THR A 127 -20.22 6.11 -14.44
N PRO A 128 -20.56 7.22 -15.11
CA PRO A 128 -21.91 7.46 -15.62
C PRO A 128 -22.22 6.55 -16.81
N ALA A 129 -23.48 6.16 -16.97
CA ALA A 129 -23.97 5.48 -18.16
C ALA A 129 -23.86 6.42 -19.38
N PRO A 130 -23.28 6.00 -20.52
CA PRO A 130 -23.11 6.86 -21.67
C PRO A 130 -24.42 7.07 -22.45
N SER A 131 -24.53 8.26 -23.06
CA SER A 131 -25.51 8.57 -24.10
C SER A 131 -25.31 7.67 -25.32
N SER A 132 -26.40 7.37 -26.04
CA SER A 132 -26.55 6.27 -27.01
C SER A 132 -25.67 6.27 -28.26
N ASP A 133 -24.81 7.27 -28.46
CA ASP A 133 -24.27 7.58 -29.79
C ASP A 133 -22.74 7.54 -29.91
N ASP A 134 -22.02 6.90 -28.97
CA ASP A 134 -20.55 6.79 -29.00
C ASP A 134 -20.09 5.31 -28.95
N PRO A 135 -19.32 4.79 -29.93
CA PRO A 135 -18.90 3.39 -29.95
C PRO A 135 -17.66 3.21 -29.08
N PHE A 136 -17.74 3.57 -27.80
CA PHE A 136 -16.81 3.05 -26.81
C PHE A 136 -17.17 1.57 -26.61
N HIS A 137 -16.43 0.70 -27.29
CA HIS A 137 -16.40 -0.72 -26.96
C HIS A 137 -16.08 -0.84 -25.47
N PHE A 138 -17.08 -1.18 -24.67
CA PHE A 138 -16.89 -1.55 -23.27
C PHE A 138 -15.77 -2.59 -23.21
N LEU A 139 -14.63 -2.18 -22.69
CA LEU A 139 -13.57 -3.09 -22.30
C LEU A 139 -14.20 -3.97 -21.21
N GLU A 140 -14.33 -5.26 -21.49
CA GLU A 140 -14.54 -6.24 -20.42
C GLU A 140 -13.51 -5.95 -19.34
N GLU A 141 -13.92 -6.02 -18.07
CA GLU A 141 -13.02 -5.67 -16.95
C GLU A 141 -11.70 -6.43 -17.10
N PRO A 142 -10.55 -5.74 -17.28
CA PRO A 142 -9.29 -6.36 -17.71
C PRO A 142 -8.84 -7.53 -16.82
N TRP A 143 -9.24 -7.54 -15.55
CA TRP A 143 -8.95 -8.61 -14.61
C TRP A 143 -9.61 -9.95 -14.95
N LYS A 144 -10.73 -9.97 -15.70
CA LYS A 144 -11.44 -11.20 -16.08
C LYS A 144 -10.66 -12.08 -17.05
N VAL A 145 -9.60 -11.54 -17.65
CA VAL A 145 -8.70 -12.24 -18.58
C VAL A 145 -7.31 -12.45 -17.95
N SER A 146 -7.14 -12.17 -16.65
CA SER A 146 -5.87 -12.44 -15.97
C SER A 146 -5.57 -13.94 -15.89
N GLN A 147 -4.30 -14.30 -16.08
CA GLN A 147 -3.84 -15.68 -16.01
C GLN A 147 -2.90 -15.85 -14.82
N GLY A 148 -3.13 -16.88 -14.01
CA GLY A 148 -2.22 -17.29 -12.95
C GLY A 148 -1.40 -18.51 -13.36
N ILE A 149 -0.09 -18.49 -13.13
CA ILE A 149 0.82 -19.62 -13.32
C ILE A 149 1.53 -19.89 -11.99
N GLU A 150 1.27 -21.05 -11.40
CA GLU A 150 1.95 -21.47 -10.18
C GLU A 150 3.35 -21.99 -10.51
N ILE A 151 4.38 -21.25 -10.07
CA ILE A 151 5.79 -21.55 -10.39
C ILE A 151 6.40 -22.50 -9.36
N ILE A 152 6.02 -22.31 -8.09
CA ILE A 152 6.34 -23.19 -6.98
C ILE A 152 5.06 -23.39 -6.16
N PRO A 153 4.57 -24.63 -6.04
CA PRO A 153 3.32 -24.93 -5.35
C PRO A 153 3.22 -24.29 -3.98
N GLY A 154 2.18 -23.48 -3.77
CA GLY A 154 1.90 -22.79 -2.51
C GLY A 154 2.96 -21.77 -2.08
N ARG A 155 3.91 -21.38 -2.95
CA ARG A 155 5.02 -20.49 -2.58
C ARG A 155 5.32 -19.39 -3.61
N ALA A 156 5.05 -19.62 -4.88
CA ALA A 156 5.29 -18.63 -5.94
C ALA A 156 4.19 -18.67 -7.01
N LEU A 157 3.46 -17.57 -7.18
CA LEU A 157 2.39 -17.42 -8.18
C LEU A 157 2.71 -16.23 -9.10
N LEU A 158 2.85 -16.51 -10.40
CA LEU A 158 2.99 -15.49 -11.43
C LEU A 158 1.61 -15.12 -11.99
N LEU A 159 1.20 -13.88 -11.79
CA LEU A 159 -0.01 -13.30 -12.35
C LEU A 159 0.33 -12.48 -13.60
N LEU A 160 -0.28 -12.83 -14.72
CA LEU A 160 -0.23 -12.08 -15.97
C LEU A 160 -1.51 -11.24 -16.06
N LEU A 161 -1.39 -9.95 -15.77
CA LEU A 161 -2.50 -9.02 -15.80
C LEU A 161 -2.53 -8.29 -17.14
N PRO A 162 -3.60 -8.43 -17.95
CA PRO A 162 -3.78 -7.63 -19.14
C PRO A 162 -3.72 -6.14 -18.79
N TRP A 163 -2.89 -5.43 -19.54
CA TRP A 163 -2.63 -4.01 -19.42
C TRP A 163 -3.07 -3.30 -20.70
N HIS A 164 -2.92 -1.98 -20.77
CA HIS A 164 -3.31 -1.23 -21.98
C HIS A 164 -2.45 -1.60 -23.20
N ASN A 165 -2.94 -1.34 -24.42
CA ASN A 165 -2.23 -1.60 -25.68
C ASN A 165 -1.73 -3.05 -25.87
N ASN A 166 -2.51 -4.04 -25.44
CA ASN A 166 -2.13 -5.46 -25.47
C ASN A 166 -0.84 -5.78 -24.70
N GLN A 167 -0.43 -4.92 -23.76
CA GLN A 167 0.68 -5.21 -22.85
C GLN A 167 0.17 -6.07 -21.68
N THR A 168 1.10 -6.65 -20.92
CA THR A 168 0.80 -7.42 -19.71
C THR A 168 1.68 -6.94 -18.56
N LEU A 169 1.06 -6.64 -17.42
CA LEU A 169 1.78 -6.43 -16.17
C LEU A 169 1.93 -7.78 -15.47
N ASN A 170 3.17 -8.25 -15.36
CA ASN A 170 3.47 -9.57 -14.78
C ASN A 170 3.94 -9.40 -13.34
N ILE A 171 3.15 -9.93 -12.40
CA ILE A 171 3.36 -9.79 -10.97
C ILE A 171 3.70 -11.17 -10.40
N LEU A 172 4.89 -11.34 -9.84
CA LEU A 172 5.30 -12.55 -9.13
C LEU A 172 5.06 -12.36 -7.64
N SER A 173 4.08 -13.08 -7.09
CA SER A 173 3.78 -13.12 -5.66
C SER A 173 4.51 -14.27 -4.99
N ILE A 174 5.21 -13.99 -3.89
CA ILE A 174 6.06 -14.94 -3.16
C ILE A 174 5.61 -15.10 -1.70
N TYR A 175 5.74 -16.31 -1.18
CA TYR A 175 5.76 -16.61 0.24
C TYR A 175 6.95 -17.55 0.53
N ALA A 176 8.12 -16.99 0.81
CA ALA A 176 9.36 -17.76 0.91
C ALA A 176 9.44 -18.57 2.22
N PRO A 177 10.23 -19.68 2.27
CA PRO A 177 10.43 -20.45 3.49
C PRO A 177 11.19 -19.69 4.60
N ASN A 178 10.89 -19.96 5.87
CA ASN A 178 11.60 -19.36 7.01
C ASN A 178 13.03 -19.89 7.19
N PRO A 179 13.30 -21.22 7.09
CA PRO A 179 14.65 -21.73 7.29
C PRO A 179 15.61 -21.18 6.23
N HIS A 180 16.72 -20.57 6.66
CA HIS A 180 17.62 -19.86 5.75
C HIS A 180 18.16 -20.73 4.61
N THR A 181 18.50 -22.00 4.89
CA THR A 181 18.95 -22.94 3.85
C THR A 181 17.86 -23.24 2.81
N GLU A 182 16.61 -23.37 3.23
CA GLU A 182 15.47 -23.57 2.33
C GLU A 182 15.13 -22.30 1.55
N ASN A 183 15.25 -21.14 2.18
CA ASN A 183 15.05 -19.82 1.57
C ASN A 183 16.10 -19.58 0.46
N GLU A 184 17.37 -19.86 0.72
CA GLU A 184 18.43 -19.78 -0.29
C GLU A 184 18.19 -20.73 -1.48
N ALA A 185 17.81 -21.97 -1.19
CA ALA A 185 17.46 -22.95 -2.21
C ALA A 185 16.24 -22.52 -3.03
N PHE A 186 15.25 -21.89 -2.40
CA PHE A 186 14.05 -21.36 -3.05
C PHE A 186 14.39 -20.29 -4.10
N TRP A 187 15.19 -19.28 -3.75
CA TRP A 187 15.61 -18.24 -4.69
C TRP A 187 16.51 -18.80 -5.81
N THR A 188 17.41 -19.72 -5.47
CA THR A 188 18.26 -20.41 -6.45
C THR A 188 17.41 -21.19 -7.45
N ASN A 189 16.36 -21.88 -7.00
CA ASN A 189 15.45 -22.61 -7.86
C ASN A 189 14.64 -21.68 -8.78
N LEU A 190 14.12 -20.56 -8.26
CA LEU A 190 13.45 -19.55 -9.09
C LEU A 190 14.40 -19.02 -10.18
N HIS A 191 15.63 -18.65 -9.82
CA HIS A 191 16.62 -18.21 -10.82
C HIS A 191 16.88 -19.27 -11.91
N GLN A 192 17.02 -20.54 -11.52
CA GLN A 192 17.20 -21.64 -12.49
C GLN A 192 15.99 -21.79 -13.42
N LYS A 193 14.76 -21.79 -12.89
CA LYS A 193 13.54 -21.87 -13.70
C LYS A 193 13.46 -20.75 -14.74
N TRP A 194 13.72 -19.50 -14.37
CA TRP A 194 13.67 -18.40 -15.34
C TRP A 194 14.77 -18.45 -16.39
N THR A 195 15.95 -18.94 -16.03
CA THR A 195 17.07 -19.05 -16.98
C THR A 195 16.93 -20.24 -17.93
N GLN A 196 16.18 -21.27 -17.56
CA GLN A 196 16.04 -22.51 -18.34
C GLN A 196 14.71 -22.61 -19.09
N ASP A 197 13.60 -22.20 -18.48
CA ASP A 197 12.24 -22.52 -18.97
C ASP A 197 11.61 -21.40 -19.84
N GLY A 198 12.30 -20.26 -20.01
CA GLY A 198 11.78 -19.15 -20.82
C GLY A 198 10.51 -18.52 -20.24
N LEU A 199 10.40 -18.46 -18.90
CA LEU A 199 9.25 -17.90 -18.21
C LEU A 199 9.05 -16.39 -18.52
N PRO A 200 7.81 -15.86 -18.41
CA PRO A 200 7.54 -14.45 -18.66
C PRO A 200 8.38 -13.51 -17.79
N PHE A 201 8.75 -12.35 -18.34
CA PHE A 201 9.48 -11.31 -17.64
C PHE A 201 8.72 -10.83 -16.40
N VAL A 202 9.40 -10.67 -15.25
CA VAL A 202 8.79 -10.21 -14.00
C VAL A 202 8.88 -8.69 -13.91
N HIS A 203 7.73 -8.02 -13.87
CA HIS A 203 7.67 -6.56 -13.73
C HIS A 203 7.62 -6.12 -12.27
N VAL A 204 6.87 -6.87 -11.46
CA VAL A 204 6.71 -6.64 -10.02
C VAL A 204 6.94 -7.96 -9.30
N LEU A 205 7.75 -7.94 -8.26
CA LEU A 205 8.01 -9.06 -7.36
C LEU A 205 7.57 -8.63 -5.97
N LEU A 206 6.60 -9.31 -5.37
CA LEU A 206 6.04 -8.92 -4.07
C LEU A 206 5.71 -10.09 -3.17
N GLY A 207 5.59 -9.83 -1.87
CA GLY A 207 5.11 -10.80 -0.88
C GLY A 207 5.98 -10.82 0.37
N ASP A 208 5.91 -11.94 1.08
CA ASP A 208 6.70 -12.19 2.29
C ASP A 208 7.94 -13.03 1.92
N PHE A 209 9.11 -12.43 2.13
CA PHE A 209 10.40 -13.01 1.75
C PHE A 209 11.01 -13.83 2.87
N ASN A 210 10.43 -13.79 4.08
CA ASN A 210 10.99 -14.39 5.30
C ASN A 210 12.51 -14.14 5.42
N LEU A 211 12.93 -12.93 5.02
CA LEU A 211 14.32 -12.52 4.90
C LEU A 211 14.41 -11.01 5.10
N VAL A 212 15.37 -10.61 5.92
CA VAL A 212 15.76 -9.21 6.11
C VAL A 212 17.00 -8.94 5.24
N GLU A 213 16.94 -7.92 4.37
CA GLU A 213 18.06 -7.60 3.47
C GLU A 213 19.15 -6.78 4.17
N ASP A 214 18.78 -5.77 4.95
CA ASP A 214 19.70 -4.82 5.59
C ASP A 214 19.42 -4.73 7.10
N GLY A 215 20.43 -4.38 7.89
CA GLY A 215 20.33 -4.25 9.35
C GLY A 215 19.31 -3.19 9.78
N ILE A 216 19.10 -2.15 8.96
CA ILE A 216 18.10 -1.10 9.19
C ILE A 216 16.65 -1.63 9.13
N ASP A 217 16.44 -2.76 8.46
CA ASP A 217 15.12 -3.41 8.34
C ASP A 217 14.83 -4.32 9.55
N CYS A 218 15.65 -4.22 10.61
CA CYS A 218 15.47 -4.98 11.83
C CYS A 218 15.67 -4.09 13.06
N LEU A 219 14.79 -4.26 14.05
CA LEU A 219 14.90 -3.63 15.35
C LEU A 219 14.66 -4.68 16.45
N PRO A 220 15.66 -4.97 17.31
CA PRO A 220 17.05 -4.47 17.30
C PRO A 220 17.87 -4.92 16.08
N ALA A 221 18.83 -4.11 15.66
CA ALA A 221 19.65 -4.39 14.48
C ALA A 221 20.55 -5.61 14.69
N HIS A 222 20.55 -6.55 13.74
CA HIS A 222 21.44 -7.72 13.79
C HIS A 222 21.83 -8.21 12.39
N ASP A 223 22.91 -8.98 12.33
CA ASP A 223 23.43 -9.53 11.09
C ASP A 223 22.55 -10.66 10.56
N ASN A 224 22.19 -10.55 9.28
CA ASN A 224 21.36 -11.53 8.59
C ASN A 224 22.20 -12.50 7.74
N PRO A 225 21.75 -13.76 7.57
CA PRO A 225 22.44 -14.75 6.76
C PRO A 225 22.70 -14.24 5.34
N ILE A 226 23.93 -14.47 4.85
CA ILE A 226 24.38 -13.94 3.57
C ILE A 226 23.80 -14.74 2.38
N GLY A 227 23.73 -16.07 2.50
CA GLY A 227 23.32 -16.98 1.42
C GLY A 227 21.97 -16.62 0.76
N PRO A 228 20.86 -16.55 1.52
CA PRO A 228 19.56 -16.15 0.98
C PRO A 228 19.55 -14.77 0.33
N ARG A 229 20.26 -13.80 0.91
CA ARG A 229 20.36 -12.43 0.37
C ARG A 229 21.09 -12.41 -0.96
N GLU A 230 22.20 -13.13 -1.09
CA GLU A 230 22.90 -13.27 -2.36
C GLU A 230 22.06 -13.98 -3.42
N ALA A 231 21.32 -15.03 -3.04
CA ALA A 231 20.44 -15.75 -3.95
C ALA A 231 19.27 -14.87 -4.45
N LEU A 232 18.63 -14.12 -3.55
CA LEU A 232 17.61 -13.13 -3.91
C LEU A 232 18.19 -12.03 -4.79
N SER A 233 19.37 -11.49 -4.46
CA SER A 233 20.05 -10.46 -5.26
C SER A 233 20.31 -10.93 -6.70
N LYS A 234 20.80 -12.16 -6.88
CA LYS A 234 20.97 -12.78 -8.20
C LYS A 234 19.64 -12.88 -8.95
N PHE A 235 18.55 -13.28 -8.29
CA PHE A 235 17.23 -13.33 -8.92
C PHE A 235 16.72 -11.95 -9.34
N LYS A 236 16.83 -10.94 -8.45
CA LYS A 236 16.45 -9.55 -8.75
C LYS A 236 17.19 -8.98 -9.97
N ALA A 237 18.46 -9.35 -10.12
CA ALA A 237 19.31 -8.90 -11.22
C ALA A 237 18.79 -9.34 -12.61
N LEU A 238 18.05 -10.46 -12.71
CA LEU A 238 17.48 -10.92 -13.98
C LEU A 238 16.51 -9.91 -14.61
N PHE A 239 15.81 -9.12 -13.79
CA PHE A 239 14.77 -8.19 -14.25
C PHE A 239 15.00 -6.75 -13.80
N THR A 240 16.22 -6.42 -13.37
CA THR A 240 16.61 -5.10 -12.85
C THR A 240 15.62 -4.56 -11.80
N LEU A 241 15.22 -5.45 -10.88
CA LEU A 241 14.27 -5.13 -9.82
C LEU A 241 14.92 -4.27 -8.74
N LEU A 242 14.24 -3.20 -8.36
CA LEU A 242 14.62 -2.27 -7.31
C LEU A 242 13.65 -2.37 -6.14
N ASP A 243 14.13 -2.24 -4.91
CA ASP A 243 13.26 -2.09 -3.74
C ASP A 243 12.66 -0.68 -3.77
N GLY A 244 11.39 -0.57 -4.14
CA GLY A 244 10.79 0.74 -4.36
C GLY A 244 10.49 1.49 -3.06
N TRP A 245 10.28 0.79 -1.94
CA TRP A 245 10.10 1.45 -0.64
C TRP A 245 11.41 2.08 -0.17
N CYS A 246 12.49 1.31 -0.17
CA CYS A 246 13.81 1.80 0.23
C CYS A 246 14.32 2.91 -0.71
N HIS A 247 13.99 2.83 -2.01
CA HIS A 247 14.38 3.87 -2.97
C HIS A 247 13.69 5.22 -2.69
N GLU A 248 12.39 5.21 -2.39
CA GLU A 248 11.61 6.43 -2.10
C GLU A 248 11.84 6.96 -0.68
N ASN A 249 12.23 6.10 0.26
CA ASN A 249 12.39 6.44 1.67
C ASN A 249 13.80 6.05 2.19
N PRO A 250 14.88 6.57 1.59
CA PRO A 250 16.23 6.18 1.94
C PRO A 250 16.54 6.47 3.42
N GLY A 251 17.10 5.49 4.12
CA GLY A 251 17.44 5.61 5.54
C GLY A 251 16.25 5.66 6.50
N THR A 252 15.02 5.47 6.00
CA THR A 252 13.82 5.42 6.86
C THR A 252 13.64 4.01 7.40
N ILE A 253 13.63 3.89 8.73
CA ILE A 253 13.33 2.64 9.42
C ILE A 253 11.83 2.37 9.34
N ALA A 254 11.45 1.25 8.74
CA ALA A 254 10.07 0.77 8.73
C ALA A 254 10.05 -0.76 8.68
N HIS A 255 9.14 -1.35 9.44
CA HIS A 255 9.05 -2.80 9.60
C HIS A 255 7.65 -3.26 9.23
N THR A 256 7.56 -4.42 8.57
CA THR A 256 6.28 -4.98 8.14
C THR A 256 5.79 -6.06 9.08
N TRP A 257 6.67 -6.69 9.85
CA TRP A 257 6.30 -7.70 10.83
C TRP A 257 6.78 -7.29 12.21
N HIS A 258 6.02 -7.66 13.25
CA HIS A 258 6.48 -7.51 14.61
C HIS A 258 5.93 -8.59 15.54
N GLN A 259 6.68 -8.87 16.60
CA GLN A 259 6.29 -9.81 17.64
C GLN A 259 6.38 -9.19 19.02
N CYS A 260 5.23 -8.92 19.63
CA CYS A 260 5.12 -8.26 20.94
C CYS A 260 5.83 -8.99 22.07
N ARG A 261 5.97 -10.32 22.01
CA ARG A 261 6.60 -11.09 23.09
C ARG A 261 8.10 -10.84 23.22
N TRP A 262 8.75 -10.50 22.11
CA TRP A 262 10.21 -10.38 22.03
C TRP A 262 10.67 -9.00 21.58
N ASP A 263 9.74 -8.04 21.45
CA ASP A 263 10.01 -6.68 20.97
C ASP A 263 10.86 -6.68 19.71
N LEU A 264 10.52 -7.57 18.78
CA LEU A 264 11.25 -7.75 17.53
C LEU A 264 10.41 -7.20 16.39
N HIS A 265 11.01 -6.34 15.56
CA HIS A 265 10.39 -5.79 14.36
C HIS A 265 11.27 -6.10 13.14
N LEU A 266 10.68 -6.63 12.07
CA LEU A 266 11.39 -7.08 10.86
C LEU A 266 10.71 -6.55 9.59
N GLY A 267 11.50 -6.12 8.61
CA GLY A 267 11.06 -5.79 7.25
C GLY A 267 11.12 -7.03 6.34
N LEU A 268 10.14 -7.91 6.47
CA LEU A 268 10.04 -9.19 5.75
C LEU A 268 9.25 -9.09 4.45
N ASP A 269 8.28 -8.18 4.38
CA ASP A 269 7.40 -8.00 3.24
C ASP A 269 7.95 -6.90 2.34
N ARG A 270 8.07 -7.18 1.04
CA ARG A 270 8.68 -6.24 0.09
C ARG A 270 7.92 -6.21 -1.22
N ILE A 271 8.06 -5.08 -1.92
CA ILE A 271 7.66 -4.94 -3.31
C ILE A 271 8.88 -4.43 -4.07
N TYR A 272 9.41 -5.28 -4.93
CA TYR A 272 10.38 -4.88 -5.93
C TYR A 272 9.70 -4.64 -7.26
N ILE A 273 10.18 -3.65 -7.99
CA ILE A 273 9.64 -3.26 -9.28
C ILE A 273 10.79 -2.99 -10.24
N ASN A 274 10.61 -3.36 -11.51
CA ASN A 274 11.64 -3.09 -12.51
C ASN A 274 11.80 -1.57 -12.74
N SER A 275 12.99 -1.16 -13.16
CA SER A 275 13.34 0.27 -13.26
C SER A 275 12.45 1.09 -14.20
N GLU A 276 11.79 0.45 -15.17
CA GLU A 276 10.86 1.12 -16.09
C GLU A 276 9.54 1.47 -15.40
N ASN A 277 8.88 0.49 -14.77
CA ASN A 277 7.61 0.73 -14.08
C ASN A 277 7.79 1.55 -12.79
N PHE A 278 8.97 1.50 -12.17
CA PHE A 278 9.29 2.33 -11.01
C PHE A 278 9.08 3.83 -11.28
N LYS A 279 9.45 4.33 -12.47
CA LYS A 279 9.25 5.73 -12.90
C LYS A 279 7.79 6.16 -12.95
N HIS A 280 6.89 5.19 -12.97
CA HIS A 280 5.45 5.37 -13.01
C HIS A 280 4.79 4.87 -11.74
N SER A 281 5.56 4.69 -10.66
CA SER A 281 5.06 4.33 -9.35
C SER A 281 5.07 5.53 -8.41
N CYS A 282 4.14 5.58 -7.46
CA CYS A 282 4.13 6.56 -6.38
C CYS A 282 3.38 6.02 -5.16
N ASN A 283 3.30 6.84 -4.10
CA ASN A 283 2.56 6.54 -2.88
C ASN A 283 2.98 5.21 -2.25
N TRP A 284 4.29 4.97 -2.22
CA TRP A 284 4.88 3.89 -1.45
C TRP A 284 4.55 4.10 0.02
N SER A 285 3.96 3.10 0.67
CA SER A 285 3.59 3.17 2.08
C SER A 285 3.59 1.80 2.74
N ILE A 286 3.89 1.77 4.03
CA ILE A 286 3.68 0.62 4.91
C ILE A 286 2.59 1.01 5.89
N SER A 287 1.53 0.22 5.97
CA SER A 287 0.36 0.51 6.81
C SER A 287 -0.15 -0.75 7.49
N PRO A 288 -0.54 -0.69 8.77
CA PRO A 288 -1.16 -1.82 9.44
C PRO A 288 -2.45 -2.23 8.73
N THR A 289 -2.75 -3.52 8.79
CA THR A 289 -3.95 -4.06 8.13
C THR A 289 -5.12 -4.14 9.10
N PRO A 290 -6.36 -4.03 8.60
CA PRO A 290 -7.54 -4.27 9.42
C PRO A 290 -7.85 -5.76 9.64
N ILE A 291 -7.05 -6.65 9.06
CA ILE A 291 -7.19 -8.10 9.17
C ILE A 291 -6.37 -8.55 10.37
N ASP A 292 -6.81 -9.62 11.03
CA ASP A 292 -6.05 -10.24 12.13
C ASP A 292 -4.81 -10.96 11.55
N THR A 293 -3.72 -10.21 11.48
CA THR A 293 -2.39 -10.67 11.04
C THR A 293 -1.32 -9.87 11.78
N ASP A 294 -0.18 -10.51 11.97
CA ASP A 294 1.06 -9.94 12.48
C ASP A 294 1.84 -9.11 11.45
N HIS A 295 1.44 -9.15 10.17
CA HIS A 295 2.05 -8.35 9.09
C HIS A 295 1.29 -7.04 8.81
N ASP A 296 2.04 -6.01 8.49
CA ASP A 296 1.62 -4.72 7.95
C ASP A 296 1.73 -4.77 6.41
N LEU A 297 0.84 -4.08 5.71
CA LEU A 297 0.77 -4.11 4.26
C LEU A 297 1.73 -3.10 3.62
N VAL A 298 2.56 -3.57 2.69
CA VAL A 298 3.31 -2.70 1.77
C VAL A 298 2.43 -2.35 0.58
N ASN A 299 2.32 -1.07 0.27
CA ASN A 299 1.47 -0.55 -0.79
C ASN A 299 2.30 0.28 -1.77
N VAL A 300 1.88 0.23 -3.03
CA VAL A 300 2.38 1.10 -4.10
C VAL A 300 1.23 1.38 -5.08
N ARG A 301 1.19 2.57 -5.66
CA ARG A 301 0.36 2.87 -6.83
C ARG A 301 1.23 2.86 -8.07
N ILE A 302 0.89 2.04 -9.07
CA ILE A 302 1.57 1.98 -10.36
C ILE A 302 0.61 2.54 -11.42
N PHE A 303 1.03 3.60 -12.10
CA PHE A 303 0.27 4.23 -13.17
C PHE A 303 0.61 3.61 -14.51
N ASN A 304 -0.43 3.49 -15.33
CA ASN A 304 -0.26 3.22 -16.73
C ASN A 304 -0.21 4.55 -17.49
N THR A 305 0.97 4.92 -18.00
CA THR A 305 1.13 6.16 -18.78
C THR A 305 0.36 6.18 -20.09
N ALA A 306 0.00 5.01 -20.62
CA ALA A 306 -0.84 4.88 -21.81
C ALA A 306 -2.34 4.92 -21.50
N MET A 307 -2.75 4.96 -20.23
CA MET A 307 -4.16 5.06 -19.86
C MET A 307 -4.69 6.43 -20.28
N PRO A 308 -5.85 6.50 -20.97
CA PRO A 308 -6.46 7.78 -21.31
C PRO A 308 -6.76 8.57 -20.03
N TYR A 309 -6.74 9.89 -20.13
CA TYR A 309 -7.14 10.75 -19.02
C TYR A 309 -8.56 10.41 -18.56
N VAL A 310 -8.67 9.76 -17.41
CA VAL A 310 -9.95 9.56 -16.73
C VAL A 310 -10.27 10.89 -16.06
N GLY A 311 -11.35 11.54 -16.52
CA GLY A 311 -11.80 12.82 -15.99
C GLY A 311 -11.99 12.80 -14.47
N ARG A 312 -12.06 13.99 -13.87
CA ARG A 312 -12.40 14.12 -12.44
C ARG A 312 -13.75 13.42 -12.21
N GLY A 313 -13.74 12.34 -11.42
CA GLY A 313 -14.95 11.60 -11.09
C GLY A 313 -16.04 12.52 -10.55
N GLN A 314 -17.31 12.13 -10.72
CA GLN A 314 -18.42 12.92 -10.17
C GLN A 314 -18.47 12.80 -8.65
N TRP A 315 -18.48 13.92 -7.94
CA TRP A 315 -18.58 13.90 -6.48
C TRP A 315 -19.86 13.19 -6.02
N THR A 316 -19.74 12.34 -5.01
CA THR A 316 -20.86 11.63 -4.37
C THR A 316 -20.92 11.94 -2.87
N ILE A 317 -22.13 12.01 -2.32
CA ILE A 317 -22.33 12.15 -0.87
C ILE A 317 -21.78 10.91 -0.16
N PRO A 318 -20.89 11.04 0.84
CA PRO A 318 -20.41 9.91 1.61
C PRO A 318 -21.57 9.20 2.31
N LEU A 319 -21.78 7.92 2.02
CA LEU A 319 -23.03 7.23 2.41
C LEU A 319 -23.26 7.16 3.93
N PHE A 320 -22.20 7.22 4.75
CA PHE A 320 -22.35 7.23 6.20
C PHE A 320 -22.99 8.53 6.71
N THR A 321 -22.84 9.67 6.00
CA THR A 321 -23.46 10.93 6.43
C THR A 321 -24.98 10.87 6.28
N LEU A 322 -25.51 10.04 5.38
CA LEU A 322 -26.96 9.87 5.21
C LEU A 322 -27.64 9.17 6.40
N GLN A 323 -26.87 8.55 7.29
CA GLN A 323 -27.40 7.85 8.48
C GLN A 323 -27.45 8.76 9.72
N ASP A 324 -26.77 9.90 9.70
CA ASP A 324 -26.79 10.84 10.82
C ASP A 324 -28.04 11.72 10.75
N LYS A 325 -28.86 11.66 11.80
CA LYS A 325 -30.12 12.41 11.87
C LYS A 325 -29.91 13.92 11.82
N LYS A 326 -28.85 14.44 12.47
CA LYS A 326 -28.60 15.89 12.56
C LYS A 326 -28.34 16.49 11.18
N ILE A 327 -27.53 15.83 10.36
CA ILE A 327 -27.27 16.32 9.00
C ILE A 327 -28.49 16.16 8.09
N MET A 328 -29.27 15.08 8.26
CA MET A 328 -30.52 14.88 7.51
C MET A 328 -31.58 15.94 7.85
N ASP A 329 -31.71 16.34 9.11
CA ASP A 329 -32.61 17.42 9.52
C ASP A 329 -32.23 18.75 8.85
N VAL A 330 -30.93 19.09 8.82
CA VAL A 330 -30.41 20.29 8.12
C VAL A 330 -30.73 20.25 6.61
N ILE A 331 -30.67 19.08 5.99
CA ILE A 331 -30.98 18.90 4.56
C ILE A 331 -32.47 19.06 4.30
N CYS A 332 -33.31 18.48 5.14
CA CYS A 332 -34.75 18.66 5.08
C CYS A 332 -35.11 20.15 5.18
N ASP A 333 -34.52 20.88 6.12
CA ASP A 333 -34.78 22.31 6.30
C ASP A 333 -34.35 23.14 5.08
N LYS A 334 -33.14 22.89 4.55
CA LYS A 334 -32.66 23.52 3.31
C LYS A 334 -33.55 23.18 2.11
N GLY A 335 -34.00 21.94 2.01
CA GLY A 335 -34.90 21.47 0.96
C GLY A 335 -36.26 22.14 1.01
N MET A 336 -36.87 22.22 2.20
CA MET A 336 -38.15 22.90 2.42
C MET A 336 -38.05 24.39 2.12
N THR A 337 -36.92 25.02 2.48
CA THR A 337 -36.66 26.43 2.14
C THR A 337 -36.57 26.62 0.63
N CYS A 338 -35.79 25.77 -0.06
CA CYS A 338 -35.65 25.82 -1.51
C CYS A 338 -37.01 25.61 -2.23
N LEU A 339 -37.83 24.68 -1.75
CA LEU A 339 -39.17 24.42 -2.30
C LEU A 339 -40.07 25.66 -2.18
N LYS A 340 -40.14 26.28 -1.00
CA LYS A 340 -40.93 27.51 -0.79
C LYS A 340 -40.47 28.65 -1.71
N GLU A 341 -39.16 28.78 -1.91
CA GLU A 341 -38.61 29.80 -2.80
C GLU A 341 -38.90 29.51 -4.27
N ILE A 342 -38.88 28.25 -4.69
CA ILE A 342 -39.26 27.82 -6.05
C ILE A 342 -40.75 28.04 -6.30
N GLU A 343 -41.61 27.76 -5.30
CA GLU A 343 -43.06 28.00 -5.40
C GLU A 343 -43.40 29.49 -5.58
N LEU A 344 -42.61 30.38 -4.98
CA LEU A 344 -42.75 31.82 -5.15
C LEU A 344 -42.29 32.31 -6.53
N LEU A 345 -41.41 31.56 -7.20
CA LEU A 345 -40.98 31.87 -8.56
C LEU A 345 -42.07 31.49 -9.56
N SER A 346 -42.43 32.43 -10.45
CA SER A 346 -43.39 32.15 -11.51
C SER A 346 -42.88 31.05 -12.44
N LYS A 347 -43.77 30.11 -12.81
CA LYS A 347 -43.52 29.06 -13.81
C LYS A 347 -43.05 29.60 -15.18
N THR A 348 -43.22 30.89 -15.42
CA THR A 348 -42.77 31.57 -16.65
C THR A 348 -41.27 31.86 -16.71
N ASN A 349 -40.51 31.64 -15.62
CA ASN A 349 -39.05 31.81 -15.62
C ASN A 349 -38.29 30.51 -15.24
N PRO A 350 -38.16 29.55 -16.18
CA PRO A 350 -37.47 28.28 -15.94
C PRO A 350 -35.99 28.45 -15.53
N ALA A 351 -35.31 29.48 -16.04
CA ALA A 351 -33.91 29.73 -15.73
C ALA A 351 -33.69 30.08 -14.25
N ALA A 352 -34.60 30.88 -13.66
CA ALA A 352 -34.54 31.22 -12.24
C ALA A 352 -34.74 29.98 -11.34
N ILE A 353 -35.65 29.08 -11.71
CA ILE A 353 -35.89 27.82 -10.99
C ILE A 353 -34.65 26.92 -11.05
N GLN A 354 -34.06 26.76 -12.24
CA GLN A 354 -32.85 25.96 -12.43
C GLN A 354 -31.67 26.52 -11.64
N HIS A 355 -31.46 27.84 -11.66
CA HIS A 355 -30.42 28.48 -10.86
C HIS A 355 -30.64 28.22 -9.37
N LYS A 356 -31.88 28.37 -8.89
CA LYS A 356 -32.19 28.15 -7.46
C LYS A 356 -31.93 26.72 -7.02
N TYR A 357 -32.33 25.74 -7.84
CA TYR A 357 -32.08 24.34 -7.58
C TYR A 357 -30.58 23.99 -7.64
N LYS A 358 -29.82 24.60 -8.56
CA LYS A 358 -28.35 24.47 -8.59
C LYS A 358 -27.71 25.03 -7.31
N THR A 359 -28.10 26.23 -6.88
CA THR A 359 -27.60 26.82 -5.63
C THR A 359 -27.89 25.93 -4.43
N PHE A 360 -29.08 25.35 -4.36
CA PHE A 360 -29.42 24.36 -3.33
C PHE A 360 -28.50 23.14 -3.37
N LYS A 361 -28.25 22.55 -4.54
CA LYS A 361 -27.31 21.43 -4.70
C LYS A 361 -25.89 21.80 -4.27
N ASP A 362 -25.39 22.96 -4.69
CA ASP A 362 -24.05 23.44 -4.33
C ASP A 362 -23.94 23.64 -2.80
N ASP A 363 -24.98 24.19 -2.16
CA ASP A 363 -25.06 24.35 -0.71
C ASP A 363 -25.14 23.00 0.04
N LEU A 364 -25.89 22.03 -0.50
CA LEU A 364 -25.91 20.66 0.03
C LEU A 364 -24.52 20.02 -0.02
N ILE A 365 -23.85 20.09 -1.17
CA ILE A 365 -22.49 19.54 -1.35
C ILE A 365 -21.55 20.14 -0.29
N ASN A 366 -21.57 21.46 -0.13
CA ASN A 366 -20.76 22.15 0.87
C ASN A 366 -21.11 21.75 2.31
N THR A 367 -22.40 21.60 2.61
CA THR A 367 -22.87 21.19 3.94
C THR A 367 -22.36 19.77 4.27
N PHE A 368 -22.52 18.82 3.34
CA PHE A 368 -21.99 17.46 3.49
C PHE A 368 -20.47 17.43 3.59
N CYS A 369 -19.76 18.19 2.74
CA CYS A 369 -18.30 18.26 2.79
C CYS A 369 -17.82 18.80 4.14
N ASN A 370 -18.45 19.84 4.68
CA ASN A 370 -18.08 20.42 5.98
C ASN A 370 -18.41 19.49 7.14
N TYR A 371 -19.55 18.82 7.09
CA TYR A 371 -19.94 17.82 8.10
C TYR A 371 -18.97 16.62 8.06
N ALA A 372 -18.71 16.06 6.88
CA ALA A 372 -17.75 14.99 6.66
C ALA A 372 -16.35 15.39 7.15
N LYS A 373 -15.87 16.58 6.80
CA LYS A 373 -14.59 17.13 7.29
C LYS A 373 -14.51 17.32 8.80
N LYS A 374 -15.63 17.35 9.53
CA LYS A 374 -15.65 17.44 11.00
C LYS A 374 -15.73 16.07 11.65
N HIS A 375 -16.45 15.12 11.04
CA HIS A 375 -16.79 13.84 11.66
C HIS A 375 -15.99 12.63 11.17
N ILE A 376 -15.48 12.65 9.93
CA ILE A 376 -14.50 11.66 9.43
C ILE A 376 -13.18 11.70 10.22
N PRO A 377 -12.59 12.88 10.52
CA PRO A 377 -11.22 12.93 10.99
C PRO A 377 -11.01 12.42 12.40
N MET A 378 -12.02 12.12 13.23
CA MET A 378 -11.73 11.79 14.62
C MET A 378 -10.96 10.47 14.79
N VAL A 379 -11.27 9.46 13.97
CA VAL A 379 -10.53 8.19 13.98
C VAL A 379 -9.26 8.32 13.13
N ASP A 380 -9.37 8.93 11.94
CA ASP A 380 -8.23 9.11 11.05
C ASP A 380 -7.15 10.02 11.67
N ASN A 381 -7.52 11.13 12.32
CA ASN A 381 -6.56 11.98 13.05
C ASN A 381 -5.92 11.25 14.22
N LYS A 382 -6.65 10.35 14.91
CA LYS A 382 -6.05 9.53 15.98
C LYS A 382 -5.03 8.55 15.40
N ILE A 383 -5.35 7.93 14.27
CA ILE A 383 -4.44 7.06 13.52
C ILE A 383 -3.21 7.86 13.04
N ASP A 384 -3.42 9.00 12.38
CA ASP A 384 -2.35 9.86 11.87
C ASP A 384 -1.44 10.39 12.98
N HIS A 385 -2.03 10.80 14.11
CA HIS A 385 -1.26 11.21 15.29
C HIS A 385 -0.38 10.08 15.82
N LYS A 386 -0.95 8.87 15.96
CA LYS A 386 -0.21 7.68 16.42
C LYS A 386 0.86 7.24 15.43
N ILE A 387 0.60 7.34 14.12
CA ILE A 387 1.60 7.10 13.07
C ILE A 387 2.74 8.11 13.16
N SER A 388 2.44 9.40 13.42
CA SER A 388 3.48 10.41 13.64
C SER A 388 4.32 10.07 14.87
N GLN A 389 3.69 9.72 15.99
CA GLN A 389 4.41 9.29 17.21
C GLN A 389 5.30 8.08 16.94
N LEU A 390 4.81 7.09 16.16
CA LEU A 390 5.59 5.92 15.79
C LEU A 390 6.82 6.30 14.97
N LYS A 391 6.69 7.21 13.99
CA LYS A 391 7.82 7.71 13.21
C LYS A 391 8.85 8.42 14.09
N ASP A 392 8.40 9.27 15.00
CA ASP A 392 9.27 9.99 15.93
C ASP A 392 10.04 9.02 16.84
N VAL A 393 9.36 8.00 17.38
CA VAL A 393 9.99 6.94 18.18
C VAL A 393 11.03 6.19 17.34
N LEU A 394 10.68 5.75 16.13
CA LEU A 394 11.59 4.99 15.26
C LEU A 394 12.82 5.80 14.83
N GLN A 395 12.70 7.12 14.71
CA GLN A 395 13.80 8.02 14.35
C GLN A 395 14.59 8.58 15.54
N SER A 396 14.12 8.37 16.77
CA SER A 396 14.79 8.89 17.97
C SER A 396 16.14 8.22 18.24
N ASP A 397 17.01 8.90 19.00
CA ASP A 397 18.30 8.38 19.47
C ASP A 397 18.18 7.48 20.73
N GLN A 398 16.97 6.99 21.04
CA GLN A 398 16.75 6.08 22.17
C GLN A 398 17.44 4.73 21.96
N ASN A 399 17.63 3.99 23.06
CA ASN A 399 18.10 2.62 23.01
C ASN A 399 17.16 1.77 22.12
N GLU A 400 17.72 0.93 21.25
CA GLU A 400 16.96 0.07 20.34
C GLU A 400 15.92 -0.80 21.05
N THR A 401 16.21 -1.27 22.26
CA THR A 401 15.25 -2.08 23.04
C THR A 401 14.05 -1.25 23.51
N GLU A 402 14.30 -0.05 24.03
CA GLU A 402 13.23 0.86 24.46
C GLU A 402 12.40 1.33 23.25
N LYS A 403 13.07 1.64 22.14
CA LYS A 403 12.44 1.98 20.87
C LYS A 403 11.53 0.86 20.39
N ALA A 404 11.96 -0.40 20.49
CA ALA A 404 11.18 -1.55 20.06
C ALA A 404 9.91 -1.76 20.91
N ILE A 405 10.02 -1.61 22.23
CA ILE A 405 8.87 -1.71 23.15
C ILE A 405 7.83 -0.62 22.82
N LEU A 406 8.26 0.65 22.75
CA LEU A 406 7.37 1.77 22.44
C LEU A 406 6.73 1.65 21.05
N ALA A 407 7.51 1.17 20.07
CA ALA A 407 7.00 0.92 18.73
C ALA A 407 5.94 -0.21 18.72
N SER A 408 6.13 -1.27 19.51
CA SER A 408 5.15 -2.36 19.65
C SER A 408 3.82 -1.85 20.21
N GLU A 409 3.85 -1.05 21.28
CA GLU A 409 2.65 -0.47 21.89
C GLU A 409 1.89 0.44 20.91
N LEU A 410 2.61 1.35 20.23
CA LEU A 410 2.01 2.25 19.24
C LEU A 410 1.43 1.50 18.05
N LYS A 411 2.10 0.44 17.56
CA LYS A 411 1.58 -0.37 16.45
C LYS A 411 0.28 -1.10 16.83
N GLU A 412 0.19 -1.65 18.04
CA GLU A 412 -1.05 -2.32 18.48
C GLU A 412 -2.22 -1.35 18.66
N ASP A 413 -1.94 -0.15 19.18
CA ASP A 413 -2.91 0.95 19.23
C ASP A 413 -3.44 1.30 17.83
N ILE A 414 -2.54 1.45 16.85
CA ILE A 414 -2.93 1.78 15.46
C ILE A 414 -3.76 0.64 14.88
N ARG A 415 -3.35 -0.63 15.06
CA ARG A 415 -4.10 -1.81 14.60
C ARG A 415 -5.49 -1.86 15.21
N SER A 416 -5.62 -1.57 16.51
CA SER A 416 -6.92 -1.49 17.19
C SER A 416 -7.83 -0.42 16.59
N LEU A 417 -7.29 0.76 16.28
CA LEU A 417 -8.04 1.83 15.62
C LEU A 417 -8.43 1.48 14.17
N GLU A 418 -7.52 0.87 13.40
CA GLU A 418 -7.79 0.41 12.04
C GLU A 418 -8.87 -0.68 11.98
N ARG A 419 -8.82 -1.66 12.90
CA ARG A 419 -9.88 -2.68 13.05
C ARG A 419 -11.23 -2.03 13.34
N LYS A 420 -11.29 -1.06 14.25
CA LYS A 420 -12.52 -0.29 14.54
C LYS A 420 -13.03 0.46 13.31
N ARG A 421 -12.14 1.13 12.57
CA ARG A 421 -12.46 1.86 11.33
C ARG A 421 -13.04 0.90 10.28
N HIS A 422 -12.40 -0.25 10.08
CA HIS A 422 -12.79 -1.23 9.09
C HIS A 422 -14.10 -1.94 9.43
N LEU A 423 -14.31 -2.36 10.69
CA LEU A 423 -15.56 -2.96 11.15
C LEU A 423 -16.75 -2.02 10.89
N LYS A 424 -16.59 -0.73 11.16
CA LYS A 424 -17.61 0.28 10.84
C LYS A 424 -17.89 0.35 9.33
N SER A 425 -16.85 0.33 8.50
CA SER A 425 -17.00 0.31 7.03
C SER A 425 -17.68 -0.96 6.52
N GLN A 426 -17.35 -2.12 7.08
CA GLN A 426 -17.99 -3.39 6.76
C GLN A 426 -19.47 -3.41 7.17
N GLN A 427 -19.80 -2.96 8.38
CA GLN A 427 -21.19 -2.84 8.84
C GLN A 427 -22.02 -1.95 7.90
N LEU A 428 -21.47 -0.81 7.49
CA LEU A 428 -22.11 0.07 6.51
C LEU A 428 -22.32 -0.61 5.15
N THR A 429 -21.34 -1.39 4.70
CA THR A 429 -21.42 -2.13 3.43
C THR A 429 -22.44 -3.25 3.52
N SER A 430 -22.45 -4.01 4.62
CA SER A 430 -23.44 -5.06 4.90
C SER A 430 -24.85 -4.51 4.98
N VAL A 431 -25.07 -3.42 5.72
CA VAL A 431 -26.39 -2.77 5.82
C VAL A 431 -26.87 -2.30 4.45
N LYS A 432 -26.00 -1.71 3.62
CA LYS A 432 -26.35 -1.35 2.24
C LYS A 432 -26.70 -2.57 1.41
N PHE A 433 -25.92 -3.64 1.55
CA PHE A 433 -26.17 -4.88 0.84
C PHE A 433 -27.54 -5.42 1.23
N THR A 434 -27.83 -5.58 2.52
CA THR A 434 -29.13 -6.05 3.03
C THR A 434 -30.30 -5.15 2.60
N LEU A 435 -30.16 -3.82 2.71
CA LEU A 435 -31.21 -2.89 2.27
C LEU A 435 -31.50 -2.97 0.77
N LYS A 436 -30.47 -3.24 -0.03
CA LYS A 436 -30.59 -3.31 -1.49
C LYS A 436 -30.87 -4.71 -2.02
N ASP A 437 -30.66 -5.76 -1.21
CA ASP A 437 -30.81 -7.15 -1.66
C ASP A 437 -32.27 -7.48 -2.03
N GLU A 438 -33.21 -6.77 -1.42
CA GLU A 438 -34.65 -6.87 -1.70
C GLU A 438 -35.19 -5.77 -2.63
N THR A 439 -34.33 -4.82 -3.04
CA THR A 439 -34.72 -3.74 -3.94
C THR A 439 -34.26 -4.06 -5.37
N LEU A 440 -35.17 -4.03 -6.34
CA LEU A 440 -34.84 -4.15 -7.77
C LEU A 440 -33.97 -2.96 -8.21
N ASP A 441 -32.66 -3.06 -8.01
CA ASP A 441 -31.67 -2.09 -8.45
C ASP A 441 -30.85 -2.61 -9.65
N PRO A 442 -30.11 -1.73 -10.37
CA PRO A 442 -29.31 -2.15 -11.53
C PRO A 442 -28.23 -3.19 -11.21
N ASP A 443 -27.82 -3.34 -9.94
CA ASP A 443 -26.83 -4.31 -9.50
C ASP A 443 -27.49 -5.68 -9.25
N TRP A 444 -28.69 -5.69 -8.68
CA TRP A 444 -29.55 -6.88 -8.56
C TRP A 444 -29.87 -7.46 -9.94
N LEU A 445 -30.22 -6.63 -10.93
CA LEU A 445 -30.48 -7.06 -12.31
C LEU A 445 -29.24 -7.60 -13.05
N ARG A 446 -28.03 -7.33 -12.54
CA ARG A 446 -26.76 -7.86 -13.07
C ARG A 446 -26.35 -9.16 -12.38
N ARG A 447 -26.74 -9.37 -11.13
CA ARG A 447 -26.54 -10.63 -10.40
C ARG A 447 -27.38 -11.72 -11.05
N GLY A 448 -26.74 -12.61 -11.81
CA GLY A 448 -27.37 -13.75 -12.48
C GLY A 448 -27.42 -13.69 -14.01
N LYS A 449 -26.96 -12.60 -14.64
CA LYS A 449 -26.72 -12.62 -16.09
C LYS A 449 -25.37 -13.27 -16.37
N GLU A 450 -25.39 -14.40 -17.08
CA GLU A 450 -24.17 -14.95 -17.65
C GLU A 450 -23.49 -13.90 -18.54
N PRO A 451 -22.16 -13.74 -18.44
CA PRO A 451 -21.43 -12.84 -19.33
C PRO A 451 -21.70 -13.26 -20.77
N LYS A 452 -22.29 -12.37 -21.58
CA LYS A 452 -22.48 -12.66 -23.00
C LYS A 452 -21.09 -12.81 -23.64
N PRO A 453 -20.79 -13.95 -24.29
CA PRO A 453 -19.52 -14.09 -24.99
C PRO A 453 -19.42 -13.00 -26.07
N ARG A 454 -18.27 -12.34 -26.12
CA ARG A 454 -17.99 -11.25 -27.04
C ARG A 454 -18.21 -11.73 -28.47
N ALA A 455 -19.14 -11.12 -29.19
CA ALA A 455 -19.26 -11.34 -30.62
C ALA A 455 -17.95 -10.88 -31.27
N GLN A 456 -17.16 -11.82 -31.79
CA GLN A 456 -15.99 -11.52 -32.59
C GLN A 456 -16.45 -10.71 -33.81
N THR A 457 -16.13 -9.43 -33.85
CA THR A 457 -16.24 -8.63 -35.06
C THR A 457 -15.24 -9.20 -36.05
N LYS A 458 -15.75 -9.96 -37.02
CA LYS A 458 -14.98 -10.37 -38.19
C LYS A 458 -14.44 -9.09 -38.85
N SER A 459 -13.12 -9.00 -38.96
CA SER A 459 -12.45 -7.93 -39.69
C SER A 459 -12.96 -7.90 -41.15
N PRO A 460 -13.49 -6.78 -41.64
CA PRO A 460 -13.75 -6.63 -43.07
C PRO A 460 -12.44 -6.19 -43.71
N ASN A 461 -11.67 -7.14 -44.26
CA ASN A 461 -10.73 -6.90 -45.36
C ASN A 461 -10.06 -8.21 -45.79
N GLN A 462 -10.78 -9.00 -46.58
CA GLN A 462 -10.21 -9.86 -47.61
C GLN A 462 -11.25 -9.97 -48.73
N GLU A 463 -11.38 -8.93 -49.55
CA GLU A 463 -11.91 -9.02 -50.91
C GLU A 463 -11.73 -7.66 -51.58
N THR A 464 -10.55 -7.41 -52.18
CA THR A 464 -10.39 -7.01 -53.59
C THR A 464 -8.93 -6.64 -53.91
N GLN A 465 -8.46 -7.28 -55.00
CA GLN A 465 -7.22 -7.12 -55.78
C GLN A 465 -5.95 -7.78 -55.27
#